data_AF-A0A2G5IHD2-F1
#
_entry.id   AF-A0A2G5IHD2-F1
#
_cell.length_a   1.000
_cell.length_b   1.000
_cell.length_c   1.000
_cell.angle_alpha   90.00
_cell.angle_beta   90.00
_cell.angle_gamma   90.00
#
_symmetry.space_group_name_H-M   'P 1'
#
loop_
_entity.id
_entity.type
_entity.pdbx_description
1 polymer ?
#
loop_
_entity_poly.entity_id
_entity_poly.type
_entity_poly.pdbx_seq_one_letter_code
_entity_poly.pdbx_strand_id
1 'polypeptide(L)'
;MEPYKETIGAWLLADLDAPRPQRHSVRRIVARIEEEFGEAIPYPTVRDFVAARRKEIAAQAGAPMEAFVTRHNALGADAEVDFGDVYVDIAGRRTRCYLFAFRQACSDKAMHRISWSCGQ
;
A
#
# COMPACT_ATOMS: atom_id res chain seq x y z
N MET A 1 17.70 -17.85 -18.11
CA MET A 1 17.27 -17.38 -16.77
C MET A 1 18.05 -18.00 -15.62
N GLU A 2 18.29 -19.32 -15.59
CA GLU A 2 18.95 -19.97 -14.43
C GLU A 2 20.23 -19.28 -13.89
N PRO A 3 21.19 -18.81 -14.71
CA PRO A 3 22.39 -18.15 -14.16
C PRO A 3 22.11 -16.80 -13.48
N TYR A 4 20.95 -16.18 -13.75
CA TYR A 4 20.62 -14.83 -13.27
C TYR A 4 19.65 -14.84 -12.08
N LYS A 5 19.04 -15.99 -11.76
CA LYS A 5 18.01 -16.07 -10.72
C LYS A 5 18.53 -15.69 -9.34
N GLU A 6 19.74 -16.14 -9.00
CA GLU A 6 20.37 -15.83 -7.71
C GLU A 6 20.70 -14.34 -7.61
N THR A 7 21.31 -13.77 -8.65
CA THR A 7 21.65 -12.35 -8.72
C THR A 7 20.41 -11.45 -8.63
N ILE A 8 19.38 -11.72 -9.43
CA ILE A 8 18.11 -11.00 -9.36
C ILE A 8 17.47 -11.18 -7.98
N GLY A 9 17.56 -12.38 -7.40
CA GLY A 9 17.11 -12.66 -6.04
C GLY A 9 17.80 -11.78 -5.00
N ALA A 10 19.12 -11.62 -5.09
CA ALA A 10 19.89 -10.75 -4.21
C ALA A 10 19.49 -9.27 -4.34
N TRP A 11 19.27 -8.78 -5.57
CA TRP A 11 18.77 -7.42 -5.78
C TRP A 11 17.38 -7.20 -5.18
N LEU A 12 16.48 -8.16 -5.34
CA LEU A 12 15.12 -8.09 -4.78
C LEU A 12 15.10 -8.18 -3.26
N LEU A 13 16.06 -8.88 -2.64
CA LEU A 13 16.23 -8.88 -1.19
C LEU A 13 16.73 -7.51 -0.70
N ALA A 14 17.73 -6.93 -1.38
CA ALA A 14 18.21 -5.58 -1.05
C ALA A 14 17.12 -4.49 -1.23
N ASP A 15 16.20 -4.68 -2.17
CA ASP A 15 15.04 -3.80 -2.36
C ASP A 15 14.11 -3.73 -1.13
N LEU A 16 14.13 -4.72 -0.22
CA LEU A 16 13.28 -4.70 0.98
C LEU A 16 13.65 -3.56 1.91
N ASP A 17 14.95 -3.29 2.07
CA ASP A 17 15.49 -2.24 2.92
C ASP A 17 15.46 -0.85 2.24
N ALA A 18 15.24 -0.82 0.93
CA ALA A 18 15.18 0.42 0.16
C ALA A 18 13.79 1.09 0.26
N PRO A 19 13.74 2.44 0.36
CA PRO A 19 12.53 3.23 0.18
C PRO A 19 11.79 2.87 -1.12
N ARG A 20 10.45 2.87 -1.10
CA ARG A 20 9.62 2.44 -2.26
C ARG A 20 10.06 3.04 -3.62
N PRO A 21 10.43 4.34 -3.73
CA PRO A 21 10.88 4.92 -5.01
C PRO A 21 12.24 4.39 -5.51
N GLN A 22 13.07 3.84 -4.62
CA GLN A 22 14.43 3.38 -4.92
C GLN A 22 14.47 1.89 -5.30
N ARG A 23 13.40 1.14 -5.05
CA ARG A 23 13.30 -0.28 -5.43
C ARG A 23 13.41 -0.46 -6.93
N HIS A 24 14.04 -1.54 -7.37
CA HIS A 24 14.19 -1.83 -8.78
C HIS A 24 12.82 -2.07 -9.43
N SER A 25 12.60 -1.50 -10.62
CA SER A 25 11.51 -1.92 -11.50
C SER A 25 11.98 -3.08 -12.36
N VAL A 26 11.06 -3.88 -12.90
CA VAL A 26 11.41 -4.96 -13.85
C VAL A 26 12.24 -4.40 -15.01
N ARG A 27 11.90 -3.19 -15.50
CA ARG A 27 12.66 -2.52 -16.55
C ARG A 27 14.10 -2.21 -16.15
N ARG A 28 14.34 -1.74 -14.91
CA ARG A 28 15.71 -1.54 -14.40
C ARG A 28 16.46 -2.86 -14.28
N ILE A 29 15.79 -3.92 -13.83
CA ILE A 29 16.40 -5.26 -13.72
C ILE A 29 16.83 -5.76 -15.11
N VAL A 30 15.99 -5.64 -16.13
CA VAL A 30 16.32 -6.04 -17.51
C VAL A 30 17.52 -5.25 -18.04
N ALA A 31 17.47 -3.92 -17.95
CA ALA A 31 18.56 -3.06 -18.42
C ALA A 31 19.89 -3.40 -17.69
N ARG A 32 19.81 -3.63 -16.38
CA ARG A 32 20.98 -4.00 -15.58
C ARG A 32 21.55 -5.37 -15.94
N ILE A 33 20.72 -6.34 -16.33
CA ILE A 33 21.20 -7.64 -16.81
C ILE A 33 21.95 -7.48 -18.14
N GLU A 34 21.39 -6.68 -19.06
CA GLU A 34 22.03 -6.37 -20.34
C GLU A 34 23.38 -5.66 -20.13
N GLU A 35 23.44 -4.71 -19.20
CA GLU A 35 24.67 -3.96 -18.86
C GLU A 35 25.73 -4.83 -18.17
N GLU A 36 25.37 -5.63 -17.17
CA GLU A 36 26.33 -6.39 -16.36
C GLU A 36 26.75 -7.72 -17.01
N PHE A 37 25.87 -8.36 -17.80
CA PHE A 37 26.10 -9.72 -18.33
C PHE A 37 26.13 -9.78 -19.86
N GLY A 38 25.80 -8.69 -20.56
CA GLY A 38 25.82 -8.64 -22.02
C GLY A 38 24.73 -9.48 -22.70
N GLU A 39 23.73 -9.96 -21.96
CA GLU A 39 22.66 -10.81 -22.47
C GLU A 39 21.30 -10.09 -22.42
N ALA A 40 20.64 -10.03 -23.58
CA ALA A 40 19.28 -9.48 -23.69
C ALA A 40 18.24 -10.55 -23.39
N ILE A 41 17.75 -10.57 -22.15
CA ILE A 41 16.66 -11.47 -21.75
C ILE A 41 15.31 -10.83 -22.08
N PRO A 42 14.37 -11.55 -22.70
CA PRO A 42 13.04 -11.02 -22.97
C PRO A 42 12.36 -10.50 -21.70
N TYR A 43 11.84 -9.27 -21.77
CA TYR A 43 11.12 -8.61 -20.67
C TYR A 43 10.03 -9.49 -20.01
N PRO A 44 9.15 -10.20 -20.75
CA PRO A 44 8.11 -11.04 -20.13
C PRO A 44 8.70 -12.11 -19.21
N THR A 45 9.83 -12.72 -19.61
CA THR A 45 10.52 -13.74 -18.83
C THR A 45 11.04 -13.18 -17.50
N VAL A 46 11.67 -12.00 -17.53
CA VAL A 46 12.15 -11.33 -16.31
C VAL A 46 10.98 -10.86 -15.45
N ARG A 47 9.93 -10.31 -16.06
CA ARG A 47 8.71 -9.88 -15.37
C ARG A 47 8.07 -11.02 -14.59
N ASP A 48 7.85 -12.16 -15.24
CA ASP A 48 7.13 -13.29 -14.64
C ASP A 48 7.95 -13.91 -13.49
N PHE A 49 9.27 -14.01 -13.66
CA PHE A 49 10.17 -14.44 -12.59
C PHE A 49 10.20 -13.47 -11.41
N VAL A 50 10.37 -12.17 -11.66
CA VAL A 50 10.40 -11.15 -10.60
C VAL A 50 9.08 -11.12 -9.83
N ALA A 51 7.94 -11.27 -10.52
CA ALA A 51 6.63 -11.33 -9.90
C ALA A 51 6.48 -12.54 -8.96
N ALA A 52 6.89 -13.74 -9.40
CA ALA A 52 6.89 -14.94 -8.55
C ALA A 52 7.86 -14.78 -7.37
N ARG A 53 9.10 -14.35 -7.64
CA ARG A 53 10.15 -14.24 -6.62
C ARG A 53 9.83 -13.21 -5.55
N ARG A 54 9.20 -12.09 -5.90
CA ARG A 54 8.72 -11.10 -4.92
C ARG A 54 7.70 -11.67 -3.94
N LYS A 55 6.80 -12.54 -4.40
CA LYS A 55 5.83 -13.21 -3.52
C LYS A 55 6.51 -14.16 -2.53
N GLU A 56 7.47 -14.94 -3.01
CA GLU A 56 8.27 -15.84 -2.17
C GLU A 56 9.06 -15.07 -1.11
N ILE A 57 9.76 -14.01 -1.52
CA ILE A 57 10.53 -13.15 -0.60
C ILE A 57 9.61 -12.49 0.43
N ALA A 58 8.44 -11.99 0.01
CA ALA A 58 7.47 -11.40 0.93
C ALA A 58 6.97 -12.43 1.97
N ALA A 59 6.66 -13.66 1.53
CA ALA A 59 6.25 -14.74 2.43
C ALA A 59 7.36 -15.11 3.43
N GLN A 60 8.62 -15.17 2.98
CA GLN A 60 9.78 -15.45 3.83
C GLN A 60 10.06 -14.33 4.83
N ALA A 61 9.84 -13.07 4.43
CA ALA A 61 10.00 -11.90 5.29
C ALA A 61 8.84 -11.72 6.30
N GLY A 62 7.87 -12.64 6.34
CA GLY A 62 6.70 -12.54 7.21
C GLY A 62 5.78 -11.37 6.84
N ALA A 63 5.85 -10.87 5.60
CA ALA A 63 4.94 -9.84 5.15
C ALA A 63 3.51 -10.39 5.20
N PRO A 64 2.54 -9.64 5.73
CA PRO A 64 1.15 -10.08 5.77
C PRO A 64 0.69 -10.34 4.33
N MET A 65 0.21 -11.55 4.09
CA MET A 65 -0.43 -11.87 2.82
C MET A 65 -1.63 -10.94 2.66
N GLU A 66 -1.84 -10.38 1.46
CA GLU A 66 -3.06 -9.64 1.17
C GLU A 66 -4.25 -10.60 1.32
N ALA A 67 -4.91 -10.51 2.48
CA ALA A 67 -6.07 -11.28 2.82
C ALA A 67 -7.27 -10.34 2.82
N PHE A 68 -8.30 -10.73 2.08
CA PHE A 68 -9.59 -10.05 2.12
C PHE A 68 -10.42 -10.72 3.20
N VAL A 69 -10.81 -9.95 4.21
CA VAL A 69 -11.80 -10.38 5.19
C VAL A 69 -13.15 -9.83 4.75
N THR A 70 -14.09 -10.72 4.43
CA THR A 70 -15.47 -10.32 4.20
C THR A 70 -16.02 -9.75 5.50
N ARG A 71 -16.30 -8.44 5.53
CA ARG A 71 -17.02 -7.83 6.65
C ARG A 71 -18.49 -8.23 6.58
N HIS A 72 -18.99 -8.86 7.63
CA HIS A 72 -20.41 -9.05 7.86
C HIS A 72 -20.91 -7.88 8.70
N ASN A 73 -21.68 -6.98 8.09
CA ASN A 73 -22.23 -5.81 8.77
C ASN A 73 -23.67 -6.13 9.20
N ALA A 74 -23.87 -6.49 10.46
CA ALA A 74 -25.18 -6.70 11.02
C ALA A 74 -25.92 -5.37 11.20
N LEU A 75 -27.23 -5.37 10.92
CA LEU A 75 -28.10 -4.21 11.04
C LEU A 75 -28.06 -3.64 12.47
N GLY A 76 -27.67 -2.38 12.62
CA GLY A 76 -27.64 -1.68 13.91
C GLY A 76 -26.56 -2.12 14.88
N ALA A 77 -25.74 -3.12 14.53
CA ALA A 77 -24.63 -3.59 15.37
C ALA A 77 -23.28 -2.98 14.95
N ASP A 78 -23.11 -2.75 13.64
CA ASP A 78 -21.83 -2.31 13.09
C ASP A 78 -21.89 -0.88 12.55
N ALA A 79 -20.88 -0.08 12.93
CA ALA A 79 -20.66 1.25 12.42
C ALA A 79 -19.17 1.54 12.27
N GLU A 80 -18.86 2.39 11.31
CA GLU A 80 -17.51 2.90 11.06
C GLU A 80 -17.43 4.31 11.64
N VAL A 81 -16.31 4.59 12.31
CA VAL A 81 -16.04 5.89 12.92
C VAL A 81 -14.67 6.37 12.47
N ASP A 82 -14.65 7.56 11.89
CA ASP A 82 -13.45 8.26 11.48
C ASP A 82 -13.33 9.61 12.20
N PHE A 83 -12.09 10.01 12.44
CA PHE A 83 -11.74 11.32 12.98
C PHE A 83 -10.83 12.02 11.98
N GLY A 84 -11.00 13.33 11.83
CA GLY A 84 -10.16 14.10 10.93
C GLY A 84 -10.07 15.57 11.32
N ASP A 85 -9.03 16.23 10.85
CA ASP A 85 -8.95 17.68 10.92
C ASP A 85 -9.63 18.30 9.70
N VAL A 86 -10.41 19.34 9.94
CA VAL A 86 -11.02 20.14 8.87
C VAL A 86 -10.73 21.61 9.11
N TYR A 87 -10.61 22.38 8.03
CA TYR A 87 -10.54 23.83 8.13
C TYR A 87 -11.88 24.43 7.75
N VAL A 88 -12.45 25.22 8.66
CA VAL A 88 -13.73 25.91 8.47
C VAL A 88 -13.48 27.41 8.55
N ASP A 89 -14.11 28.16 7.65
CA ASP A 89 -14.06 29.62 7.68
C ASP A 89 -15.17 30.15 8.58
N ILE A 90 -14.79 30.64 9.76
CA ILE A 90 -15.71 31.18 10.77
C ILE A 90 -15.48 32.68 10.85
N ALA A 91 -16.51 33.47 10.52
CA ALA A 91 -16.43 34.93 10.47
C ALA A 91 -15.22 35.45 9.64
N GLY A 92 -14.93 34.80 8.51
CA GLY A 92 -13.83 35.16 7.62
C GLY A 92 -12.44 34.71 8.09
N ARG A 93 -12.33 33.98 9.21
CA ARG A 93 -11.08 33.40 9.70
C ARG A 93 -11.04 31.89 9.48
N ARG A 94 -10.02 31.44 8.76
CA ARG A 94 -9.69 30.01 8.58
C ARG A 94 -9.30 29.40 9.93
N THR A 95 -10.13 28.49 10.42
CA THR A 95 -9.97 27.88 11.75
C THR A 95 -9.89 26.36 11.61
N ARG A 96 -8.90 25.75 12.27
CA ARG A 96 -8.82 24.29 12.36
C ARG A 96 -9.87 23.80 13.36
N CYS A 97 -10.67 22.85 12.93
CA CYS A 97 -11.70 22.17 13.70
C CYS A 97 -11.52 20.64 13.54
N TYR A 98 -12.23 19.89 14.36
CA TYR A 98 -12.14 18.43 14.41
C TYR A 98 -13.44 17.82 13.95
N LEU A 99 -13.37 16.93 12.96
CA LEU A 99 -14.49 16.18 12.40
C LEU A 99 -14.57 14.82 13.08
N PHE A 100 -15.76 14.51 13.59
CA PHE A 100 -16.23 13.17 13.88
C PHE A 100 -17.16 12.73 12.75
N ALA A 101 -16.85 11.61 12.11
CA ALA A 101 -17.69 10.99 11.09
C ALA A 101 -18.10 9.60 11.55
N PHE A 102 -19.39 9.36 11.66
CA PHE A 102 -19.96 8.06 11.99
C PHE A 102 -20.83 7.59 10.82
N ARG A 103 -20.67 6.35 10.37
CA ARG A 103 -21.51 5.73 9.33
C ARG A 103 -21.96 4.35 9.76
N GLN A 104 -23.26 4.09 9.67
CA GLN A 104 -23.79 2.74 9.88
C GLN A 104 -23.36 1.83 8.73
N ALA A 105 -22.75 0.69 9.05
CA ALA A 105 -22.09 -0.15 8.06
C ALA A 105 -23.08 -0.90 7.14
N CYS A 106 -24.35 -1.01 7.53
CA CYS A 106 -25.39 -1.73 6.78
C CYS A 106 -26.42 -0.80 6.10
N SER A 107 -26.61 0.45 6.58
CA SER A 107 -27.67 1.35 6.11
C SER A 107 -27.17 2.60 5.40
N ASP A 108 -25.84 2.79 5.33
CA ASP A 108 -25.15 3.99 4.81
C ASP A 108 -25.55 5.32 5.46
N LYS A 109 -26.39 5.29 6.50
CA LYS A 109 -26.74 6.48 7.26
C LYS A 109 -25.50 6.98 7.99
N ALA A 110 -25.21 8.26 7.82
CA ALA A 110 -24.05 8.91 8.41
C ALA A 110 -24.44 10.12 9.26
N MET A 111 -23.63 10.37 10.29
CA MET A 111 -23.67 11.59 11.10
C MET A 111 -22.28 12.19 11.11
N HIS A 112 -22.21 13.50 10.83
CA HIS A 112 -20.98 14.26 10.92
C HIS A 112 -21.14 15.34 11.97
N ARG A 113 -20.15 15.46 12.86
CA ARG A 113 -20.09 16.53 13.86
C ARG A 113 -18.73 17.20 13.78
N ILE A 114 -18.74 18.52 13.66
CA ILE A 114 -17.52 19.33 13.71
C ILE A 114 -17.49 20.02 15.06
N SER A 115 -16.39 19.86 15.79
CA SER A 115 -16.15 20.51 17.07
C SER A 115 -14.90 21.40 17.00
N TRP A 116 -14.87 22.42 17.85
CA TRP A 116 -13.72 23.31 17.96
C TRP A 116 -12.57 22.68 18.78
N SER A 117 -12.90 21.82 19.74
CA SER A 117 -11.93 21.06 20.53
C SER A 117 -12.00 19.56 20.22
N CYS A 118 -10.83 18.92 20.21
CA CYS A 118 -10.70 17.47 20.10
C CYS A 118 -11.10 16.83 21.45
N GLY A 119 -12.37 16.44 21.63
CA GLY A 119 -12.80 15.63 22.78
C GLY A 119 -14.15 15.92 23.46
N GLN A 120 -15.23 16.29 22.74
CA GLN A 120 -16.59 16.40 23.34
C GLN A 120 -17.71 15.89 22.43
#